data_AF-A0A3G2C8H3-F1
#
_entry.id   AF-A0A3G2C8H3-F1
#
_cell.length_a   1.000
_cell.length_b   1.000
_cell.length_c   1.000
_cell.angle_alpha   90.00
_cell.angle_beta   90.00
_cell.angle_gamma   90.00
#
_symmetry.space_group_name_H-M   'P 1'
#
loop_
_entity.id
_entity.type
_entity.pdbx_description
1 polymer ?
#
loop_
_entity_poly.entity_id
_entity_poly.type
_entity_poly.pdbx_seq_one_letter_code
_entity_poly.pdbx_strand_id
1 'polypeptide(L)'
;ACDLHPHFFTTKLAHEFSDEFECDVIGVQHHHAHSIALANDYGIDEMIVIACDGVGYGSDAASWGGEILYTNITDFERLGHLQAHKMPGGDMATKHPIRMLLSIIDDEDLISKYVDYFKYGDTEIKNIYRQLEAGINVGLTTSTGRVLDSVSAALEICNTRTYEGECSMKLESVAYYSKNDIEIPFEIKDNILNTREILREVVRLYQKGENKSDIANAAQKTIAKGLSQIAIENADKKGVNVIGATGGVFYNEAITDTCKKYIEENGYNFIQHKNTCAGDGSVSLGQAIVAKTKLN
;
A
#
# COMPACT_ATOMS: atom_id res chain seq x y z
N ALA A 1 6.64 6.52 23.30
CA ALA A 1 5.66 6.38 22.20
C ALA A 1 5.98 5.12 21.42
N CYS A 2 4.98 4.42 20.90
CA CYS A 2 5.16 3.22 20.08
C CYS A 2 4.06 3.08 19.03
N ASP A 3 4.21 2.12 18.12
CA ASP A 3 3.17 1.77 17.15
C ASP A 3 1.93 1.20 17.85
N LEU A 4 0.76 1.32 17.23
CA LEU A 4 -0.48 0.70 17.72
C LEU A 4 -0.47 -0.82 17.58
N HIS A 5 0.42 -1.40 16.76
CA HIS A 5 0.47 -2.84 16.59
C HIS A 5 0.80 -3.57 17.92
N PRO A 6 -0.11 -4.38 18.47
CA PRO A 6 0.05 -4.94 19.81
C PRO A 6 1.13 -6.03 19.91
N HIS A 7 1.44 -6.70 18.79
CA HIS A 7 2.40 -7.81 18.77
C HIS A 7 3.80 -7.43 18.25
N PHE A 8 4.09 -6.14 18.04
CA PHE A 8 5.46 -5.75 17.69
C PHE A 8 6.40 -5.91 18.89
N PHE A 9 7.62 -6.39 18.62
CA PHE A 9 8.67 -6.46 19.64
C PHE A 9 8.97 -5.08 20.25
N THR A 10 8.90 -4.02 19.44
CA THR A 10 9.08 -2.63 19.89
C THR A 10 7.95 -2.15 20.78
N THR A 11 6.70 -2.54 20.51
CA THR A 11 5.54 -2.25 21.38
C THR A 11 5.66 -2.98 22.72
N LYS A 12 6.06 -4.26 22.71
CA LYS A 12 6.35 -5.01 23.95
C LYS A 12 7.44 -4.34 24.78
N LEU A 13 8.54 -3.94 24.14
CA LEU A 13 9.65 -3.23 24.80
C LEU A 13 9.20 -1.87 25.38
N ALA A 14 8.32 -1.15 24.70
CA ALA A 14 7.78 0.12 25.21
C ALA A 14 7.00 -0.08 26.52
N HIS A 15 6.24 -1.18 26.64
CA HIS A 15 5.58 -1.54 27.90
C HIS A 15 6.56 -2.02 28.98
N GLU A 16 7.61 -2.77 28.62
CA GLU A 16 8.65 -3.14 29.57
C GLU A 16 9.36 -1.89 30.15
N PHE A 17 9.64 -0.89 29.32
CA PHE A 17 10.19 0.40 29.77
C PHE A 17 9.19 1.26 30.55
N SER A 18 7.90 1.16 30.26
CA SER A 18 6.85 1.83 31.04
C SER A 18 6.85 1.35 32.49
N ASP A 19 6.96 0.03 32.69
CA ASP A 19 7.05 -0.58 34.02
C ASP A 19 8.38 -0.22 34.72
N GLU A 20 9.50 -0.21 33.98
CA GLU A 20 10.82 0.10 34.55
C GLU A 20 10.99 1.57 34.96
N PHE A 21 10.51 2.51 34.13
CA PHE A 21 10.70 3.94 34.33
C PHE A 21 9.48 4.68 34.90
N GLU A 22 8.42 3.94 35.26
CA GLU A 22 7.16 4.50 35.78
C GLU A 22 6.59 5.62 34.89
N CYS A 23 6.48 5.35 33.58
CA CYS A 23 6.05 6.34 32.59
C CYS A 23 4.94 5.81 31.68
N ASP A 24 4.09 6.68 31.14
CA ASP A 24 2.97 6.28 30.27
C ASP A 24 3.43 5.86 28.86
N VAL A 25 2.78 4.83 28.30
CA VAL A 25 2.93 4.44 26.89
C VAL A 25 1.89 5.14 26.03
N ILE A 26 2.36 5.95 25.10
CA ILE A 26 1.52 6.59 24.07
C ILE A 26 1.61 5.80 22.76
N GLY A 27 0.52 5.14 22.39
CA GLY A 27 0.36 4.51 21.07
C GLY A 27 0.04 5.55 19.99
N VAL A 28 0.67 5.41 18.83
CA VAL A 28 0.49 6.26 17.64
C VAL A 28 0.29 5.37 16.41
N GLN A 29 -0.69 5.71 15.59
CA GLN A 29 -1.01 4.90 14.41
C GLN A 29 0.11 5.01 13.36
N HIS A 30 0.42 3.89 12.71
CA HIS A 30 1.58 3.75 11.81
C HIS A 30 1.61 4.79 10.66
N HIS A 31 0.52 4.88 9.89
CA HIS A 31 0.42 5.80 8.75
C HIS A 31 0.31 7.27 9.19
N HIS A 32 -0.26 7.55 10.37
CA HIS A 32 -0.24 8.87 11.00
C HIS A 32 1.18 9.28 11.36
N ALA A 33 1.97 8.38 11.96
CA ALA A 33 3.37 8.64 12.26
C ALA A 33 4.19 8.95 10.99
N HIS A 34 4.04 8.15 9.93
CA HIS A 34 4.62 8.45 8.62
C HIS A 34 4.25 9.85 8.11
N SER A 35 2.96 10.17 8.20
CA SER A 35 2.44 11.48 7.79
C SER A 35 3.04 12.63 8.58
N ILE A 36 3.18 12.51 9.91
CA ILE A 36 3.75 13.57 10.74
C ILE A 36 5.25 13.74 10.51
N ALA A 37 5.97 12.66 10.24
CA ALA A 37 7.37 12.77 9.82
C ALA A 37 7.51 13.58 8.52
N LEU A 38 6.63 13.37 7.55
CA LEU A 38 6.58 14.16 6.31
C LEU A 38 6.19 15.62 6.57
N ALA A 39 5.15 15.87 7.37
CA ALA A 39 4.68 17.21 7.70
C ALA A 39 5.79 18.05 8.36
N ASN A 40 6.58 17.42 9.24
CA ASN A 40 7.73 18.03 9.89
C ASN A 40 8.81 18.50 8.91
N ASP A 41 9.04 17.78 7.80
CA ASP A 41 10.03 18.19 6.77
C ASP A 41 9.66 19.50 6.06
N TYR A 42 8.38 19.88 6.09
CA TYR A 42 7.85 21.07 5.41
C TYR A 42 7.34 22.14 6.38
N GLY A 43 7.27 21.85 7.68
CA GLY A 43 6.72 22.77 8.68
C GLY A 43 5.25 23.08 8.44
N ILE A 44 4.46 22.07 8.06
CA ILE A 44 3.01 22.19 7.82
C ILE A 44 2.21 21.50 8.91
N ASP A 45 1.04 22.04 9.21
CA ASP A 45 0.20 21.57 10.32
C ASP A 45 -0.86 20.55 9.89
N GLU A 46 -1.34 20.65 8.65
CA GLU A 46 -2.33 19.74 8.07
C GLU A 46 -2.06 19.45 6.59
N MET A 47 -2.44 18.26 6.14
CA MET A 47 -2.38 17.85 4.73
C MET A 47 -3.32 16.68 4.43
N ILE A 48 -3.55 16.45 3.14
CA ILE A 48 -3.96 15.13 2.65
C ILE A 48 -2.72 14.28 2.43
N VAL A 49 -2.77 13.00 2.75
CA VAL A 49 -1.64 12.08 2.60
C VAL A 49 -2.08 10.84 1.85
N ILE A 50 -1.30 10.48 0.84
CA ILE A 50 -1.31 9.16 0.23
C ILE A 50 -0.29 8.32 0.99
N ALA A 51 -0.76 7.36 1.79
CA ALA A 51 0.06 6.48 2.61
C ALA A 51 0.08 5.07 1.97
N CYS A 52 1.19 4.72 1.32
CA CYS A 52 1.34 3.46 0.60
C CYS A 52 2.49 2.63 1.14
N ASP A 53 2.16 1.45 1.66
CA ASP A 53 3.09 0.56 2.35
C ASP A 53 2.89 -0.92 2.02
N GLY A 54 3.86 -1.72 2.46
CA GLY A 54 3.74 -3.17 2.48
C GLY A 54 2.69 -3.62 3.48
N VAL A 55 2.83 -3.25 4.74
CA VAL A 55 1.88 -3.55 5.82
C VAL A 55 1.99 -2.43 6.86
N GLY A 56 0.86 -1.81 7.22
CA GLY A 56 0.75 -0.97 8.40
C GLY A 56 -0.48 -1.38 9.21
N TYR A 57 -0.37 -1.38 10.54
CA TYR A 57 -1.48 -1.75 11.41
C TYR A 57 -2.58 -0.66 11.35
N GLY A 58 -3.74 -1.03 10.83
CA GLY A 58 -4.93 -0.19 10.77
C GLY A 58 -5.57 0.00 12.14
N SER A 59 -6.27 1.11 12.33
CA SER A 59 -7.04 1.37 13.56
C SER A 59 -8.23 0.41 13.73
N ASP A 60 -8.64 -0.25 12.66
CA ASP A 60 -9.66 -1.31 12.59
C ASP A 60 -9.05 -2.73 12.69
N ALA A 61 -7.77 -2.84 13.06
CA ALA A 61 -6.98 -4.07 13.08
C ALA A 61 -6.78 -4.74 11.71
N ALA A 62 -7.15 -4.08 10.60
CA ALA A 62 -6.84 -4.54 9.25
C ALA A 62 -5.40 -4.16 8.85
N SER A 63 -4.84 -4.86 7.86
CA SER A 63 -3.53 -4.53 7.30
C SER A 63 -3.66 -3.43 6.24
N TRP A 64 -3.43 -2.19 6.63
CA TRP A 64 -3.45 -1.02 5.75
C TRP A 64 -2.17 -0.93 4.92
N GLY A 65 -2.20 -0.09 3.89
CA GLY A 65 -1.01 0.22 3.08
C GLY A 65 -1.32 0.82 1.72
N GLY A 66 -2.52 1.37 1.53
CA GLY A 66 -2.94 2.05 0.31
C GLY A 66 -4.04 3.04 0.65
N GLU A 67 -3.75 3.94 1.58
CA GLU A 67 -4.72 4.80 2.25
C GLU A 67 -4.62 6.25 1.79
N ILE A 68 -5.76 6.93 1.76
CA ILE A 68 -5.84 8.39 1.68
C ILE A 68 -6.30 8.89 3.04
N LEU A 69 -5.45 9.68 3.69
CA LEU A 69 -5.68 10.22 5.02
C LEU A 69 -5.77 11.74 4.96
N TYR A 70 -6.67 12.32 5.74
CA TYR A 70 -6.49 13.69 6.22
C TYR A 70 -5.73 13.60 7.54
N THR A 71 -4.75 14.45 7.75
CA THR A 71 -3.96 14.41 8.98
C THR A 71 -3.58 15.81 9.42
N ASN A 72 -3.56 15.98 10.74
CA ASN A 72 -2.87 17.05 11.42
C ASN A 72 -2.00 16.45 12.53
N ILE A 73 -1.25 17.31 13.22
CA ILE A 73 -0.30 16.87 14.27
C ILE A 73 -0.95 16.05 15.40
N THR A 74 -2.25 16.24 15.66
CA THR A 74 -2.96 15.59 16.77
C THR A 74 -3.74 14.35 16.38
N ASP A 75 -4.30 14.32 15.16
CA ASP A 75 -5.26 13.31 14.73
C ASP A 75 -5.22 13.05 13.22
N PHE A 76 -5.90 12.00 12.80
CA PHE A 76 -6.05 11.65 11.39
C PHE A 76 -7.44 11.08 11.10
N GLU A 77 -7.89 11.24 9.86
CA GLU A 77 -9.14 10.71 9.35
C GLU A 77 -8.86 9.90 8.08
N ARG A 78 -9.36 8.67 8.02
CA ARG A 78 -9.27 7.83 6.82
C ARG A 78 -10.36 8.25 5.83
N LEU A 79 -9.95 8.76 4.67
CA LEU A 79 -10.84 9.33 3.66
C LEU A 79 -11.12 8.38 2.49
N GLY A 80 -10.17 7.52 2.16
CA GLY A 80 -10.27 6.59 1.03
C GLY A 80 -9.16 5.55 1.09
N HIS A 81 -9.27 4.52 0.24
CA HIS A 81 -8.29 3.43 0.24
C HIS A 81 -8.36 2.56 -1.03
N LEU A 82 -7.36 1.69 -1.23
CA LEU A 82 -7.47 0.60 -2.20
C LEU A 82 -8.56 -0.39 -1.77
N GLN A 83 -9.24 -1.02 -2.74
CA GLN A 83 -10.17 -2.11 -2.44
C GLN A 83 -9.57 -3.14 -1.49
N ALA A 84 -10.31 -3.45 -0.42
CA ALA A 84 -9.88 -4.44 0.56
C ALA A 84 -9.95 -5.85 -0.01
N HIS A 85 -8.86 -6.60 0.13
CA HIS A 85 -8.75 -7.98 -0.34
C HIS A 85 -8.44 -8.93 0.80
N LYS A 86 -8.90 -10.16 0.64
CA LYS A 86 -8.59 -11.26 1.54
C LYS A 86 -7.13 -11.71 1.32
N MET A 87 -6.42 -11.99 2.41
CA MET A 87 -5.02 -12.40 2.39
C MET A 87 -4.89 -13.87 2.81
N PRO A 88 -4.94 -14.83 1.86
CA PRO A 88 -5.01 -16.26 2.18
C PRO A 88 -3.70 -16.80 2.76
N GLY A 89 -3.69 -17.02 4.08
CA GLY A 89 -2.56 -17.58 4.82
C GLY A 89 -1.58 -16.55 5.37
N GLY A 90 -1.99 -15.28 5.50
CA GLY A 90 -1.17 -14.22 6.11
C GLY A 90 0.20 -14.11 5.44
N ASP A 91 1.28 -14.28 6.20
CA ASP A 91 2.67 -14.22 5.72
C ASP A 91 2.96 -15.10 4.51
N MET A 92 2.23 -16.21 4.34
CA MET A 92 2.36 -17.06 3.15
C MET A 92 1.97 -16.33 1.86
N ALA A 93 0.96 -15.46 1.91
CA ALA A 93 0.56 -14.64 0.78
C ALA A 93 1.60 -13.54 0.48
N THR A 94 2.36 -13.08 1.48
CA THR A 94 3.49 -12.17 1.27
C THR A 94 4.69 -12.88 0.66
N LYS A 95 4.93 -14.14 1.04
CA LYS A 95 6.04 -14.96 0.52
C LYS A 95 5.78 -15.47 -0.90
N HIS A 96 4.53 -15.80 -1.20
CA HIS A 96 4.08 -16.33 -2.49
C HIS A 96 2.95 -15.44 -3.05
N PRO A 97 3.30 -14.35 -3.77
CA PRO A 97 2.33 -13.36 -4.22
C PRO A 97 1.24 -13.89 -5.14
N ILE A 98 1.45 -15.05 -5.79
CA ILE A 98 0.41 -15.72 -6.57
C ILE A 98 -0.86 -16.02 -5.76
N ARG A 99 -0.72 -16.23 -4.44
CA ARG A 99 -1.86 -16.41 -3.53
C ARG A 99 -2.68 -15.12 -3.36
N MET A 100 -2.01 -13.97 -3.33
CA MET A 100 -2.68 -12.66 -3.35
C MET A 100 -3.33 -12.40 -4.71
N LEU A 101 -2.64 -12.69 -5.81
CA LEU A 101 -3.22 -12.54 -7.15
C LEU A 101 -4.53 -13.32 -7.28
N LEU A 102 -4.55 -14.59 -6.87
CA LEU A 102 -5.75 -15.42 -6.83
C LEU A 102 -6.89 -14.75 -6.07
N SER A 103 -6.62 -14.24 -4.86
CA SER A 103 -7.66 -13.61 -4.05
C SER A 103 -8.14 -12.27 -4.62
N ILE A 104 -7.28 -11.49 -5.28
CA ILE A 104 -7.65 -10.19 -5.84
C ILE A 104 -8.53 -10.39 -7.07
N ILE A 105 -8.10 -11.24 -8.01
CA ILE A 105 -8.80 -11.38 -9.30
C ILE A 105 -10.08 -12.19 -9.18
N ASP A 106 -10.14 -13.17 -8.27
CA ASP A 106 -11.35 -13.92 -7.94
C ASP A 106 -12.07 -14.41 -9.21
N ASP A 107 -11.30 -15.08 -10.07
CA ASP A 107 -11.67 -15.53 -11.41
C ASP A 107 -10.86 -16.80 -11.74
N GLU A 108 -11.53 -17.95 -11.70
CA GLU A 108 -10.89 -19.25 -11.92
C GLU A 108 -10.30 -19.40 -13.32
N ASP A 109 -10.94 -18.83 -14.35
CA ASP A 109 -10.49 -18.95 -15.73
C ASP A 109 -9.17 -18.20 -15.94
N LEU A 110 -9.06 -16.99 -15.37
CA LEU A 110 -7.81 -16.23 -15.39
C LEU A 110 -6.70 -16.92 -14.60
N ILE A 111 -7.01 -17.49 -13.43
CA ILE A 111 -6.03 -18.20 -12.59
C ILE A 111 -5.56 -19.52 -13.20
N SER A 112 -6.41 -20.20 -13.98
CA SER A 112 -6.09 -21.49 -14.62
C SER A 112 -4.84 -21.46 -15.52
N LYS A 113 -4.39 -20.27 -15.95
CA LYS A 113 -3.17 -20.10 -16.73
C LYS A 113 -1.89 -20.07 -15.90
N TYR A 114 -2.01 -19.99 -14.58
CA TYR A 114 -0.90 -19.87 -13.64
C TYR A 114 -0.69 -21.13 -12.78
N VAL A 115 -1.22 -22.29 -13.16
CA VAL A 115 -1.13 -23.52 -12.34
C VAL A 115 0.31 -23.85 -11.94
N ASP A 116 1.26 -23.68 -12.86
CA ASP A 116 2.69 -23.97 -12.64
C ASP A 116 3.36 -22.99 -11.64
N TYR A 117 2.71 -21.87 -11.31
CA TYR A 117 3.17 -20.91 -10.31
C TYR A 117 2.80 -21.32 -8.88
N PHE A 118 1.84 -22.24 -8.74
CA PHE A 118 1.47 -22.83 -7.47
C PHE A 118 2.30 -24.09 -7.22
N LYS A 119 2.91 -24.19 -6.04
CA LYS A 119 3.81 -25.29 -5.68
C LYS A 119 3.12 -26.64 -5.78
N TYR A 120 1.83 -26.71 -5.48
CA TYR A 120 1.02 -27.94 -5.58
C TYR A 120 -0.06 -27.87 -6.66
N GLY A 121 0.12 -26.99 -7.66
CA GLY A 121 -0.77 -26.84 -8.81
C GLY A 121 -2.24 -26.65 -8.43
N ASP A 122 -3.14 -27.33 -9.15
CA ASP A 122 -4.60 -27.25 -8.96
C ASP A 122 -5.07 -27.57 -7.54
N THR A 123 -4.33 -28.44 -6.83
CA THR A 123 -4.69 -28.81 -5.45
C THR A 123 -4.49 -27.62 -4.52
N GLU A 124 -3.43 -26.84 -4.73
CA GLU A 124 -3.21 -25.61 -3.97
C GLU A 124 -4.29 -24.57 -4.26
N ILE A 125 -4.60 -24.34 -5.54
CA ILE A 125 -5.62 -23.39 -5.99
C ILE A 125 -6.97 -23.69 -5.31
N LYS A 126 -7.44 -24.94 -5.39
CA LYS A 126 -8.70 -25.38 -4.76
C LYS A 126 -8.71 -25.18 -3.25
N ASN A 127 -7.59 -25.44 -2.59
CA ASN A 127 -7.46 -25.24 -1.14
C ASN A 127 -7.47 -23.76 -0.76
N ILE A 128 -6.88 -22.89 -1.58
CA ILE A 128 -6.93 -21.43 -1.36
C ILE A 128 -8.37 -20.92 -1.51
N TYR A 129 -9.11 -21.33 -2.55
CA TYR A 129 -10.51 -20.93 -2.68
C TYR A 129 -11.37 -21.36 -1.48
N ARG A 130 -11.24 -22.63 -1.05
CA ARG A 130 -11.90 -23.10 0.17
C ARG A 130 -11.50 -22.31 1.42
N GLN A 131 -10.23 -21.93 1.53
CA GLN A 131 -9.73 -21.10 2.63
C GLN A 131 -10.40 -19.72 2.62
N LEU A 132 -10.52 -19.10 1.44
CA LEU A 132 -11.15 -17.79 1.24
C LEU A 132 -12.66 -17.81 1.52
N GLU A 133 -13.35 -18.87 1.11
CA GLU A 133 -14.77 -19.11 1.38
C GLU A 133 -15.03 -19.32 2.87
N ALA A 134 -14.23 -20.16 3.53
CA ALA A 134 -14.39 -20.49 4.95
C ALA A 134 -13.90 -19.37 5.89
N GLY A 135 -13.10 -18.42 5.40
CA GLY A 135 -12.53 -17.34 6.21
C GLY A 135 -11.46 -17.79 7.22
N ILE A 136 -10.84 -18.95 7.01
CA ILE A 136 -9.89 -19.54 7.96
C ILE A 136 -8.48 -18.99 7.69
N ASN A 137 -7.88 -18.31 8.67
CA ASN A 137 -6.57 -17.66 8.54
C ASN A 137 -6.53 -16.69 7.34
N VAL A 138 -7.56 -15.87 7.21
CA VAL A 138 -7.71 -14.87 6.16
C VAL A 138 -7.89 -13.49 6.80
N GLY A 139 -6.84 -12.66 6.75
CA GLY A 139 -6.93 -11.25 7.11
C GLY A 139 -7.41 -10.40 5.93
N LEU A 140 -7.90 -9.19 6.19
CA LEU A 140 -8.17 -8.19 5.16
C LEU A 140 -6.98 -7.24 5.02
N THR A 141 -6.69 -6.84 3.78
CA THR A 141 -5.65 -5.87 3.49
C THR A 141 -6.04 -4.91 2.37
N THR A 142 -5.61 -3.67 2.51
CA THR A 142 -5.69 -2.58 1.50
C THR A 142 -4.28 -2.19 1.02
N SER A 143 -3.30 -3.07 1.21
CA SER A 143 -1.88 -2.81 0.91
C SER A 143 -1.59 -2.61 -0.58
N THR A 144 -1.02 -1.46 -0.91
CA THR A 144 -0.45 -1.18 -2.23
C THR A 144 0.69 -2.16 -2.53
N GLY A 145 1.54 -2.48 -1.56
CA GLY A 145 2.62 -3.46 -1.75
C GLY A 145 2.09 -4.85 -2.17
N ARG A 146 0.98 -5.33 -1.58
CA ARG A 146 0.38 -6.62 -2.00
C ARG A 146 -0.25 -6.58 -3.39
N VAL A 147 -0.82 -5.43 -3.76
CA VAL A 147 -1.34 -5.21 -5.12
C VAL A 147 -0.19 -5.23 -6.13
N LEU A 148 0.91 -4.52 -5.86
CA LEU A 148 2.11 -4.52 -6.72
C LEU A 148 2.79 -5.89 -6.80
N ASP A 149 2.91 -6.60 -5.68
CA ASP A 149 3.43 -7.97 -5.67
C ASP A 149 2.54 -8.91 -6.53
N SER A 150 1.23 -8.68 -6.55
CA SER A 150 0.28 -9.44 -7.39
C SER A 150 0.43 -9.10 -8.87
N VAL A 151 0.66 -7.83 -9.24
CA VAL A 151 1.03 -7.44 -10.61
C VAL A 151 2.32 -8.14 -11.03
N SER A 152 3.33 -8.17 -10.15
CA SER A 152 4.61 -8.83 -10.39
C SER A 152 4.45 -10.34 -10.62
N ALA A 153 3.57 -11.01 -9.87
CA ALA A 153 3.24 -12.41 -10.11
C ALA A 153 2.45 -12.62 -11.40
N ALA A 154 1.47 -11.78 -11.70
CA ALA A 154 0.66 -11.87 -12.92
C ALA A 154 1.51 -11.74 -14.20
N LEU A 155 2.55 -10.90 -14.15
CA LEU A 155 3.49 -10.69 -15.25
C LEU A 155 4.69 -11.63 -15.23
N GLU A 156 4.67 -12.64 -14.35
CA GLU A 156 5.72 -13.65 -14.26
C GLU A 156 7.12 -13.06 -13.99
N ILE A 157 7.17 -12.00 -13.18
CA ILE A 157 8.40 -11.28 -12.83
C ILE A 157 8.97 -11.84 -11.52
N CYS A 158 8.11 -12.03 -10.52
CA CYS A 158 8.49 -12.49 -9.19
C CYS A 158 7.40 -13.39 -8.60
N ASN A 159 7.67 -14.70 -8.55
CA ASN A 159 6.73 -15.67 -7.99
C ASN A 159 6.97 -15.97 -6.50
N THR A 160 8.17 -15.70 -5.98
CA THR A 160 8.49 -15.94 -4.57
C THR A 160 9.39 -14.82 -4.06
N ARG A 161 9.00 -14.27 -2.91
CA ARG A 161 9.74 -13.24 -2.19
C ARG A 161 10.80 -13.89 -1.30
N THR A 162 12.04 -13.40 -1.41
CA THR A 162 13.23 -13.80 -0.65
C THR A 162 13.73 -12.72 0.29
N TYR A 163 13.38 -11.45 0.04
CA TYR A 163 13.62 -10.31 0.93
C TYR A 163 12.50 -9.26 0.82
N GLU A 164 12.52 -8.24 1.67
CA GLU A 164 11.49 -7.20 1.70
C GLU A 164 11.41 -6.32 0.46
N GLY A 165 10.18 -6.13 -0.04
CA GLY A 165 9.91 -5.36 -1.24
C GLY A 165 10.29 -6.04 -2.56
N GLU A 166 10.93 -7.22 -2.57
CA GLU A 166 11.55 -7.81 -3.77
C GLU A 166 10.65 -7.81 -5.02
N CYS A 167 9.41 -8.27 -4.90
CA CYS A 167 8.54 -8.40 -6.07
C CYS A 167 8.09 -7.04 -6.61
N SER A 168 7.83 -6.07 -5.73
CA SER A 168 7.53 -4.68 -6.09
C SER A 168 8.75 -3.97 -6.72
N MET A 169 9.96 -4.17 -6.18
CA MET A 169 11.19 -3.61 -6.74
C MET A 169 11.52 -4.20 -8.12
N LYS A 170 11.35 -5.51 -8.30
CA LYS A 170 11.54 -6.15 -9.61
C LYS A 170 10.51 -5.68 -10.64
N LEU A 171 9.25 -5.47 -10.21
CA LEU A 171 8.20 -4.93 -11.06
C LEU A 171 8.58 -3.54 -11.59
N GLU A 172 9.06 -2.66 -10.71
CA GLU A 172 9.55 -1.33 -11.05
C GLU A 172 10.69 -1.39 -12.07
N SER A 173 11.69 -2.24 -11.82
CA SER A 173 12.83 -2.42 -12.73
C SER A 173 12.41 -2.88 -14.12
N VAL A 174 11.39 -3.73 -14.23
CA VAL A 174 10.82 -4.16 -15.52
C VAL A 174 10.06 -3.01 -16.18
N ALA A 175 9.26 -2.27 -15.43
CA ALA A 175 8.49 -1.13 -15.93
C ALA A 175 9.34 0.02 -16.48
N TYR A 176 10.57 0.18 -15.99
CA TYR A 176 11.54 1.16 -16.51
C TYR A 176 11.82 0.98 -18.01
N TYR A 177 11.75 -0.25 -18.52
CA TYR A 177 11.99 -0.55 -19.94
C TYR A 177 10.74 -0.45 -20.82
N SER A 178 9.67 0.17 -20.34
CA SER A 178 8.48 0.45 -21.15
C SER A 178 8.82 1.37 -22.33
N LYS A 179 8.23 1.10 -23.49
CA LYS A 179 8.38 1.88 -24.72
C LYS A 179 7.05 2.43 -25.24
N ASN A 180 5.95 1.79 -24.86
CA ASN A 180 4.61 2.17 -25.28
C ASN A 180 3.78 2.50 -24.05
N ASP A 181 2.99 3.56 -24.14
CA ASP A 181 1.98 3.85 -23.14
C ASP A 181 0.75 2.97 -23.42
N ILE A 182 0.50 2.02 -22.51
CA ILE A 182 -0.75 1.27 -22.44
C ILE A 182 -1.63 1.93 -21.38
N GLU A 183 -2.93 2.05 -21.66
CA GLU A 183 -3.90 2.51 -20.69
C GLU A 183 -4.63 1.31 -20.07
N ILE A 184 -4.67 1.27 -18.74
CA ILE A 184 -5.52 0.35 -17.99
C ILE A 184 -6.62 1.20 -17.34
N PRO A 185 -7.91 0.92 -17.64
CA PRO A 185 -9.00 1.65 -17.03
C PRO A 185 -9.05 1.33 -15.53
N PHE A 186 -9.47 2.31 -14.74
CA PHE A 186 -9.73 2.15 -13.32
C PHE A 186 -11.06 2.78 -12.94
N GLU A 187 -11.64 2.28 -11.86
CA GLU A 187 -12.90 2.77 -11.30
C GLU A 187 -12.68 3.11 -9.82
N ILE A 188 -13.22 4.25 -9.42
CA ILE A 188 -13.29 4.67 -8.02
C ILE A 188 -14.77 4.72 -7.64
N LYS A 189 -15.13 4.08 -6.53
CA LYS A 189 -16.47 4.14 -5.95
C LYS A 189 -16.36 4.40 -4.46
N ASP A 190 -17.05 5.41 -3.96
CA ASP A 190 -17.07 5.76 -2.54
C ASP A 190 -15.66 5.92 -1.94
N ASN A 191 -14.76 6.63 -2.64
CA ASN A 191 -13.33 6.78 -2.31
C ASN A 191 -12.54 5.45 -2.25
N ILE A 192 -13.01 4.39 -2.91
CA ILE A 192 -12.33 3.09 -2.98
C ILE A 192 -11.89 2.80 -4.42
N LEU A 193 -10.59 2.60 -4.62
CA LEU A 193 -10.03 2.22 -5.93
C LEU A 193 -10.22 0.72 -6.18
N ASN A 194 -10.90 0.36 -7.27
CA ASN A 194 -11.16 -1.02 -7.66
C ASN A 194 -9.91 -1.70 -8.24
N THR A 195 -9.09 -2.31 -7.36
CA THR A 195 -7.86 -2.99 -7.76
C THR A 195 -8.10 -4.36 -8.38
N ARG A 196 -9.25 -4.99 -8.15
CA ARG A 196 -9.64 -6.24 -8.83
C ARG A 196 -9.69 -6.08 -10.34
N GLU A 197 -10.39 -5.06 -10.84
CA GLU A 197 -10.51 -4.85 -12.29
C GLU A 197 -9.18 -4.41 -12.93
N ILE A 198 -8.36 -3.63 -12.22
CA ILE A 198 -7.00 -3.30 -12.65
C ILE A 198 -6.19 -4.60 -12.85
N LEU A 199 -6.18 -5.50 -11.86
CA LEU A 199 -5.42 -6.76 -11.97
C LEU A 199 -6.00 -7.71 -13.02
N ARG A 200 -7.32 -7.77 -13.18
CA ARG A 200 -7.95 -8.56 -14.26
C ARG A 200 -7.49 -8.06 -15.62
N GLU A 201 -7.41 -6.74 -15.83
CA GLU A 201 -6.93 -6.19 -17.09
C GLU A 201 -5.43 -6.44 -17.30
N VAL A 202 -4.60 -6.35 -16.25
CA VAL A 202 -3.18 -6.74 -16.31
C VAL A 202 -3.03 -8.18 -16.82
N VAL A 203 -3.78 -9.13 -16.25
CA VAL A 203 -3.74 -10.53 -16.67
C VAL A 203 -4.22 -10.70 -18.11
N ARG A 204 -5.33 -10.03 -18.50
CA ARG A 204 -5.86 -10.10 -19.88
C ARG A 204 -4.87 -9.55 -20.90
N LEU A 205 -4.22 -8.42 -20.63
CA LEU A 205 -3.20 -7.83 -21.51
C LEU A 205 -2.00 -8.77 -21.64
N TYR A 206 -1.54 -9.35 -20.53
CA TYR A 206 -0.43 -10.30 -20.55
C TYR A 206 -0.77 -11.55 -21.38
N GLN A 207 -1.96 -12.11 -21.20
CA GLN A 207 -2.44 -13.26 -21.96
C GLN A 207 -2.66 -12.97 -23.46
N LYS A 208 -2.95 -11.72 -23.83
CA LYS A 208 -3.01 -11.26 -25.23
C LYS A 208 -1.62 -11.16 -25.88
N GLY A 209 -0.55 -11.23 -25.10
CA GLY A 209 0.84 -11.14 -25.58
C GLY A 209 1.39 -9.72 -25.62
N GLU A 210 0.76 -8.76 -24.92
CA GLU A 210 1.29 -7.41 -24.78
C GLU A 210 2.62 -7.41 -24.02
N ASN A 211 3.47 -6.42 -24.27
CA ASN A 211 4.80 -6.38 -23.68
C ASN A 211 4.73 -6.20 -22.15
N LYS A 212 5.39 -7.08 -21.40
CA LYS A 212 5.37 -7.04 -19.93
C LYS A 212 5.91 -5.75 -19.32
N SER A 213 6.88 -5.07 -19.94
CA SER A 213 7.37 -3.79 -19.41
C SER A 213 6.32 -2.69 -19.57
N ASP A 214 5.59 -2.69 -20.68
CA ASP A 214 4.50 -1.74 -20.93
C ASP A 214 3.32 -1.97 -19.97
N ILE A 215 2.93 -3.24 -19.74
CA ILE A 215 1.87 -3.56 -18.77
C ILE A 215 2.30 -3.22 -17.33
N ALA A 216 3.55 -3.54 -16.95
CA ALA A 216 4.07 -3.23 -15.61
C ALA A 216 4.07 -1.72 -15.35
N ASN A 217 4.43 -0.91 -16.36
CA ASN A 217 4.40 0.54 -16.28
C ASN A 217 2.96 1.07 -16.19
N ALA A 218 2.07 0.58 -17.06
CA ALA A 218 0.67 0.95 -17.08
C ALA A 218 -0.04 0.64 -15.75
N ALA A 219 0.20 -0.53 -15.16
CA ALA A 219 -0.41 -0.94 -13.89
C ALA A 219 -0.01 0.00 -12.73
N GLN A 220 1.29 0.30 -12.61
CA GLN A 220 1.80 1.23 -11.59
C GLN A 220 1.23 2.63 -11.79
N LYS A 221 1.29 3.16 -13.02
CA LYS A 221 0.69 4.47 -13.36
C LYS A 221 -0.80 4.53 -13.00
N THR A 222 -1.54 3.45 -13.27
CA THR A 222 -2.99 3.37 -13.02
C THR A 222 -3.32 3.41 -11.53
N ILE A 223 -2.58 2.65 -10.71
CA ILE A 223 -2.74 2.67 -9.25
C ILE A 223 -2.40 4.06 -8.68
N ALA A 224 -1.29 4.65 -9.13
CA ALA A 224 -0.86 5.98 -8.72
C ALA A 224 -1.89 7.06 -9.08
N LYS A 225 -2.42 7.04 -10.31
CA LYS A 225 -3.48 7.95 -10.77
C LYS A 225 -4.76 7.79 -9.94
N GLY A 226 -5.21 6.55 -9.70
CA GLY A 226 -6.42 6.30 -8.93
C GLY A 226 -6.32 6.81 -7.49
N LEU A 227 -5.20 6.56 -6.80
CA LEU A 227 -4.96 7.10 -5.47
C LEU A 227 -4.84 8.62 -5.46
N SER A 228 -4.16 9.20 -6.45
CA SER A 228 -4.03 10.66 -6.59
C SER A 228 -5.37 11.33 -6.83
N GLN A 229 -6.26 10.72 -7.63
CA GLN A 229 -7.60 11.22 -7.87
C GLN A 229 -8.41 11.24 -6.57
N ILE A 230 -8.39 10.16 -5.78
CA ILE A 230 -9.06 10.14 -4.47
C ILE A 230 -8.48 11.21 -3.54
N ALA A 231 -7.15 11.40 -3.53
CA ALA A 231 -6.50 12.42 -2.73
C ALA A 231 -6.98 13.83 -3.11
N ILE A 232 -6.98 14.18 -4.40
CA ILE A 232 -7.45 15.46 -4.92
C ILE A 232 -8.92 15.71 -4.56
N GLU A 233 -9.81 14.75 -4.81
CA GLU A 233 -11.23 14.90 -4.52
C GLU A 233 -11.51 15.14 -3.03
N ASN A 234 -10.70 14.59 -2.12
CA ASN A 234 -10.85 14.84 -0.69
C ASN A 234 -10.10 16.09 -0.22
N ALA A 235 -9.02 16.48 -0.89
CA ALA A 235 -8.33 17.75 -0.70
C ALA A 235 -9.27 18.93 -0.99
N ASP A 236 -10.02 18.85 -2.10
CA ASP A 236 -11.10 19.80 -2.44
C ASP A 236 -12.14 19.91 -1.32
N LYS A 237 -12.64 18.76 -0.84
CA LYS A 237 -13.67 18.72 0.22
C LYS A 237 -13.19 19.27 1.56
N LYS A 238 -11.89 19.09 1.88
CA LYS A 238 -11.28 19.58 3.12
C LYS A 238 -10.76 21.01 3.02
N GLY A 239 -10.63 21.57 1.80
CA GLY A 239 -10.03 22.89 1.59
C GLY A 239 -8.52 22.91 1.84
N VAL A 240 -7.84 21.79 1.60
CA VAL A 240 -6.41 21.60 1.87
C VAL A 240 -5.68 21.47 0.53
N ASN A 241 -4.69 22.33 0.27
CA ASN A 241 -4.00 22.35 -1.03
C ASN A 241 -2.70 21.51 -1.08
N VAL A 242 -2.30 20.92 0.06
CA VAL A 242 -1.07 20.13 0.17
C VAL A 242 -1.42 18.65 0.20
N ILE A 243 -0.82 17.89 -0.72
CA ILE A 243 -0.95 16.44 -0.80
C ILE A 243 0.44 15.82 -0.63
N GLY A 244 0.63 15.12 0.48
CA GLY A 244 1.86 14.39 0.79
C GLY A 244 1.83 12.93 0.33
N ALA A 245 3.00 12.38 0.07
CA ALA A 245 3.21 10.98 -0.25
C ALA A 245 4.22 10.34 0.72
N THR A 246 3.81 9.26 1.38
CA THR A 246 4.60 8.57 2.41
C THR A 246 4.31 7.07 2.45
N GLY A 247 5.17 6.31 3.15
CA GLY A 247 5.21 4.85 3.14
C GLY A 247 6.23 4.32 2.13
N GLY A 248 6.74 3.11 2.38
CA GLY A 248 7.84 2.50 1.66
C GLY A 248 7.59 2.26 0.16
N VAL A 249 6.34 2.30 -0.31
CA VAL A 249 6.05 2.23 -1.76
C VAL A 249 6.51 3.50 -2.48
N PHE A 250 6.63 4.65 -1.81
CA PHE A 250 7.08 5.89 -2.46
C PHE A 250 8.58 5.99 -2.72
N TYR A 251 9.33 4.91 -2.47
CA TYR A 251 10.65 4.73 -3.10
C TYR A 251 10.55 4.33 -4.58
N ASN A 252 9.38 3.86 -5.02
CA ASN A 252 9.13 3.48 -6.40
C ASN A 252 8.94 4.74 -7.26
N GLU A 253 9.89 5.01 -8.16
CA GLU A 253 9.90 6.20 -9.00
C GLU A 253 8.68 6.24 -9.93
N ALA A 254 8.26 5.10 -10.48
CA ALA A 254 7.10 5.05 -11.38
C ALA A 254 5.80 5.49 -10.69
N ILE A 255 5.60 5.09 -9.42
CA ILE A 255 4.47 5.54 -8.60
C ILE A 255 4.65 7.00 -8.20
N THR A 256 5.79 7.36 -7.62
CA THR A 256 6.06 8.69 -7.07
C THR A 256 5.96 9.78 -8.13
N ASP A 257 6.61 9.60 -9.28
CA ASP A 257 6.57 10.57 -10.38
C ASP A 257 5.17 10.69 -10.99
N THR A 258 4.43 9.59 -11.07
CA THR A 258 3.05 9.62 -11.57
C THR A 258 2.14 10.38 -10.61
N CYS A 259 2.23 10.12 -9.30
CA CYS A 259 1.48 10.85 -8.29
C CYS A 259 1.81 12.34 -8.35
N LYS A 260 3.10 12.69 -8.31
CA LYS A 260 3.57 14.07 -8.38
C LYS A 260 2.99 14.78 -9.59
N LYS A 261 3.20 14.22 -10.79
CA LYS A 261 2.73 14.82 -12.04
C LYS A 261 1.20 15.00 -12.03
N TYR A 262 0.46 13.96 -11.67
CA TYR A 262 -1.00 14.00 -11.68
C TYR A 262 -1.55 15.03 -10.68
N ILE A 263 -0.95 15.15 -9.50
CA ILE A 263 -1.34 16.10 -8.45
C ILE A 263 -1.02 17.54 -8.87
N GLU A 264 0.20 17.79 -9.34
CA GLU A 264 0.63 19.14 -9.75
C GLU A 264 -0.13 19.64 -10.99
N GLU A 265 -0.43 18.76 -11.97
CA GLU A 265 -1.23 19.09 -13.15
C GLU A 265 -2.69 19.46 -12.80
N ASN A 266 -3.19 19.01 -11.66
CA ASN A 266 -4.52 19.36 -11.14
C ASN A 266 -4.50 20.54 -10.15
N GLY A 267 -3.36 21.25 -10.01
CA GLY A 267 -3.27 22.49 -9.24
C GLY A 267 -2.99 22.33 -7.74
N TYR A 268 -2.59 21.13 -7.32
CA TYR A 268 -2.25 20.82 -5.93
C TYR A 268 -0.75 20.80 -5.69
N ASN A 269 -0.33 21.07 -4.45
CA ASN A 269 1.08 21.02 -4.06
C ASN A 269 1.45 19.62 -3.60
N PHE A 270 2.24 18.91 -4.40
CA PHE A 270 2.80 17.61 -4.03
C PHE A 270 4.02 17.78 -3.11
N ILE A 271 4.06 17.02 -2.01
CA ILE A 271 5.25 16.96 -1.14
C ILE A 271 5.68 15.52 -0.87
N GLN A 272 6.99 15.34 -0.74
CA GLN A 272 7.65 14.07 -0.39
C GLN A 272 8.79 14.33 0.60
N HIS A 273 9.22 13.31 1.32
CA HIS A 273 10.27 13.42 2.34
C HIS A 273 11.57 14.04 1.78
N LYS A 274 12.22 14.90 2.58
CA LYS A 274 13.46 15.62 2.23
C LYS A 274 14.61 15.29 3.17
N ASN A 275 14.40 15.42 4.48
CA ASN A 275 15.40 15.12 5.50
C ASN A 275 15.09 13.80 6.22
N THR A 276 13.86 13.34 6.10
CA THR A 276 13.38 12.04 6.57
C THR A 276 13.26 11.07 5.38
N CYS A 277 12.87 9.83 5.65
CA CYS A 277 12.62 8.81 4.65
C CYS A 277 11.16 8.39 4.63
N ALA A 278 10.66 7.97 3.47
CA ALA A 278 9.26 7.59 3.30
C ALA A 278 8.89 6.27 3.99
N GLY A 279 9.84 5.35 4.12
CA GLY A 279 9.64 4.07 4.80
C GLY A 279 9.84 4.15 6.33
N ASP A 280 9.77 2.98 6.97
CA ASP A 280 9.67 2.84 8.44
C ASP A 280 10.80 3.47 9.26
N GLY A 281 11.92 3.81 8.63
CA GLY A 281 13.05 4.47 9.28
C GLY A 281 12.71 5.83 9.92
N SER A 282 11.62 6.48 9.50
CA SER A 282 11.19 7.79 10.05
C SER A 282 9.97 7.73 10.95
N VAL A 283 9.37 6.56 11.15
CA VAL A 283 8.15 6.39 11.96
C VAL A 283 8.38 6.87 13.40
N SER A 284 9.55 6.58 13.98
CA SER A 284 9.88 6.99 15.36
C SER A 284 9.86 8.51 15.57
N LEU A 285 10.25 9.30 14.55
CA LEU A 285 10.18 10.75 14.60
C LEU A 285 8.73 11.24 14.65
N GLY A 286 7.89 10.72 13.77
CA GLY A 286 6.46 11.04 13.77
C GLY A 286 5.78 10.66 15.08
N GLN A 287 6.09 9.48 15.61
CA GLN A 287 5.60 9.01 16.91
C GLN A 287 6.00 9.96 18.05
N ALA A 288 7.25 10.45 18.06
CA ALA A 288 7.73 11.38 19.09
C ALA A 288 7.00 12.73 19.03
N ILE A 289 6.75 13.26 17.82
CA ILE A 289 6.03 14.52 17.62
C ILE A 289 4.57 14.40 18.09
N VAL A 290 3.85 13.36 17.67
CA VAL A 290 2.45 13.12 18.10
C VAL A 290 2.37 12.88 19.60
N ALA A 291 3.31 12.15 20.19
CA ALA A 291 3.31 11.92 21.63
C ALA A 291 3.52 13.21 22.42
N LYS A 292 4.39 14.12 21.93
CA LYS A 292 4.60 15.42 22.56
C LYS A 292 3.31 16.24 22.65
N THR A 293 2.43 16.18 21.65
CA THR A 293 1.16 16.93 21.69
C THR A 293 0.15 16.36 22.67
N LYS A 294 0.30 15.09 23.10
CA LYS A 294 -0.57 14.45 24.11
C LYS A 294 -0.08 14.65 25.54
N LEU A 295 1.14 15.16 25.73
CA LEU A 295 1.73 15.47 27.04
C LEU A 295 1.47 16.92 27.49
N ASN A 296 1.02 17.78 26.58
CA ASN A 296 0.65 19.18 26.86
C ASN A 296 -0.87 19.30 27.03
#